data_AF-A0A972ZFQ6-F1
#
_entry.id   AF-A0A972ZFQ6-F1
#
_cell.length_a   1.000
_cell.length_b   1.000
_cell.length_c   1.000
_cell.angle_alpha   90.00
_cell.angle_beta   90.00
_cell.angle_gamma   90.00
#
_symmetry.space_group_name_H-M   'P 1'
#
loop_
_entity.id
_entity.type
_entity.pdbx_description
1 polymer ?
#
loop_
_entity_poly.entity_id
_entity_poly.type
_entity_poly.pdbx_seq_one_letter_code
_entity_poly.pdbx_strand_id
1 'polypeptide(L)'
;MAKRIKMDEDERFSGVLADLEAIRQGILESGRLAELTGTEDCDVAVAFDRYGRGNTAEPAIFITIESAEDFDVDDGRLDDFEDFVISRISDASLEWTMEVKELLGDDRLVVLLINGEEC
;
A
#
# COMPACT_ATOMS: atom_id res chain seq x y z
N MET A 1 18.91 -1.42 20.57
CA MET A 1 18.56 -0.28 19.71
C MET A 1 18.24 -0.84 18.33
N ALA A 2 16.96 -0.96 17.96
CA ALA A 2 16.60 -1.35 16.61
C ALA A 2 16.99 -0.19 15.69
N LYS A 3 17.94 -0.44 14.78
CA LYS A 3 18.31 0.52 13.74
C LYS A 3 17.02 0.90 13.02
N ARG A 4 16.71 2.20 12.91
CA ARG A 4 15.64 2.66 12.01
C ARG A 4 16.10 2.33 10.60
N ILE A 5 15.72 1.15 10.12
CA ILE A 5 15.89 0.75 8.73
C ILE A 5 14.91 1.63 7.97
N LYS A 6 15.45 2.49 7.11
CA LYS A 6 14.66 3.19 6.11
C LYS A 6 14.42 2.20 4.99
N MET A 7 13.17 1.79 4.84
CA MET A 7 12.82 0.63 4.02
C MET A 7 12.96 0.96 2.54
N ASP A 8 12.72 2.22 2.17
CA ASP A 8 12.94 2.78 0.83
C ASP A 8 14.42 2.86 0.42
N GLU A 9 15.33 3.05 1.38
CA GLU A 9 16.78 3.16 1.13
C GLU A 9 17.54 1.84 1.29
N ASP A 10 16.87 0.75 1.69
CA ASP A 10 17.49 -0.54 1.95
C ASP A 10 17.30 -1.49 0.75
N GLU A 11 18.43 -1.85 0.12
CA GLU A 11 18.48 -2.62 -1.14
C GLU A 11 17.70 -3.94 -1.08
N ARG A 12 17.51 -4.51 0.11
CA ARG A 12 16.79 -5.76 0.32
C ARG A 12 15.32 -5.63 0.00
N PHE A 13 14.74 -4.43 0.13
CA PHE A 13 13.36 -4.14 -0.22
C PHE A 13 13.21 -3.66 -1.68
N SER A 14 14.27 -3.59 -2.48
CA SER A 14 14.17 -3.18 -3.88
C SER A 14 13.16 -4.01 -4.70
N GLY A 15 13.11 -5.32 -4.46
CA GLY A 15 12.10 -6.20 -5.07
C GLY A 15 10.68 -5.86 -4.62
N VAL A 16 10.49 -5.63 -3.31
CA VAL A 16 9.20 -5.22 -2.74
C VAL A 16 8.73 -3.91 -3.35
N LEU A 17 9.61 -2.90 -3.44
CA LEU A 17 9.27 -1.60 -4.04
C LEU A 17 8.88 -1.74 -5.52
N ALA A 18 9.59 -2.60 -6.26
CA ALA A 18 9.25 -2.89 -7.66
C ALA A 18 7.87 -3.57 -7.79
N ASP A 19 7.56 -4.51 -6.90
CA ASP A 19 6.26 -5.17 -6.87
C ASP A 19 5.13 -4.18 -6.52
N LEU A 20 5.35 -3.29 -5.55
CA LEU A 20 4.37 -2.28 -5.17
C LEU A 20 4.11 -1.27 -6.30
N GLU A 21 5.14 -0.86 -7.04
CA GLU A 21 4.97 -0.05 -8.25
C GLU A 21 4.21 -0.83 -9.34
N ALA A 22 4.49 -2.11 -9.54
CA ALA A 22 3.76 -2.94 -10.49
C ALA A 22 2.27 -3.09 -10.08
N ILE A 23 1.99 -3.24 -8.78
CA ILE A 23 0.63 -3.25 -8.24
C ILE A 23 -0.06 -1.92 -8.48
N ARG A 24 0.60 -0.79 -8.21
CA ARG A 24 0.10 0.56 -8.50
C ARG A 24 -0.30 0.69 -9.97
N GLN A 25 0.58 0.35 -10.89
CA GLN A 25 0.28 0.38 -12.33
C GLN A 25 -0.92 -0.51 -12.67
N GLY A 26 -0.94 -1.74 -12.14
CA GLY A 26 -2.05 -2.67 -12.36
C GLY A 26 -3.40 -2.17 -11.81
N ILE A 27 -3.41 -1.42 -10.71
CA ILE A 27 -4.61 -0.76 -10.18
C ILE A 27 -5.07 0.34 -11.15
N LEU A 28 -4.18 1.23 -11.57
CA LEU A 28 -4.49 2.32 -12.52
C LEU A 28 -5.08 1.76 -13.83
N GLU A 29 -4.49 0.69 -14.37
CA GLU A 29 -4.93 0.06 -15.61
C GLU A 29 -6.23 -0.74 -15.48
N SER A 30 -6.62 -1.13 -14.26
CA SER A 30 -7.83 -1.94 -14.03
C SER A 30 -9.13 -1.16 -14.20
N GLY A 31 -9.09 0.18 -14.17
CA GLY A 31 -10.28 1.04 -14.15
C GLY A 31 -11.04 1.07 -12.82
N ARG A 32 -10.62 0.27 -11.82
CA ARG A 32 -11.27 0.19 -10.50
C ARG A 32 -11.30 1.52 -9.76
N LEU A 33 -10.28 2.35 -9.92
CA LEU A 33 -10.23 3.69 -9.31
C LEU A 33 -11.31 4.60 -9.88
N ALA A 34 -11.57 4.57 -11.18
CA ALA A 34 -12.63 5.36 -11.79
C ALA A 34 -14.01 4.87 -11.35
N GLU A 35 -14.18 3.55 -11.16
CA GLU A 35 -15.41 3.02 -10.57
C GLU A 35 -15.60 3.53 -9.13
N LEU A 36 -14.54 3.53 -8.33
CA LEU A 36 -14.55 3.94 -6.92
C LEU A 36 -14.83 5.45 -6.77
N THR A 37 -14.05 6.28 -7.45
CA THR A 37 -14.03 7.75 -7.30
C THR A 37 -15.01 8.48 -8.21
N GLY A 38 -15.49 7.83 -9.29
CA GLY A 38 -16.35 8.44 -10.30
C GLY A 38 -15.62 9.34 -11.31
N THR A 39 -14.28 9.40 -11.28
CA THR A 39 -13.47 10.19 -12.22
C THR A 39 -12.25 9.42 -12.70
N GLU A 40 -11.77 9.78 -13.90
CA GLU A 40 -10.54 9.22 -14.47
C GLU A 40 -9.29 10.02 -14.05
N ASP A 41 -9.48 11.19 -13.41
CA ASP A 41 -8.41 12.04 -12.87
C ASP A 41 -8.06 11.63 -11.42
N CYS A 42 -7.72 10.35 -11.26
CA CYS A 42 -7.29 9.78 -9.99
C CYS A 42 -5.96 9.05 -10.14
N ASP A 43 -5.16 9.12 -9.09
CA ASP A 43 -3.95 8.35 -8.92
C ASP A 43 -4.04 7.53 -7.62
N VAL A 44 -3.15 6.56 -7.50
CA VAL A 44 -2.97 5.81 -6.27
C VAL A 44 -1.48 5.74 -5.99
N ALA A 45 -1.05 6.21 -4.83
CA ALA A 45 0.30 6.00 -4.35
C ALA A 45 0.34 4.74 -3.49
N VAL A 46 1.21 3.80 -3.83
CA VAL A 46 1.48 2.63 -2.99
C VAL A 46 2.90 2.78 -2.44
N ALA A 47 3.00 2.87 -1.13
CA ALA A 47 4.27 3.07 -0.43
C ALA A 47 4.47 1.98 0.62
N PHE A 48 5.72 1.76 1.00
CA PHE A 48 6.07 0.83 2.06
C PHE A 48 6.92 1.54 3.11
N ASP A 49 6.37 1.67 4.32
CA ASP A 49 7.01 2.40 5.42
C ASP A 49 6.63 1.77 6.77
N ARG A 50 6.63 2.56 7.85
CA ARG A 50 6.28 2.09 9.19
C ARG A 50 5.06 2.84 9.72
N TYR A 51 4.09 2.08 10.21
CA TYR A 51 2.89 2.60 10.84
C TYR A 51 2.97 2.49 12.37
N GLY A 52 2.58 3.55 13.09
CA GLY A 52 2.57 3.59 14.56
C GLY A 52 3.64 4.50 15.17
N ARG A 53 3.65 4.62 16.51
CA ARG A 53 4.47 5.62 17.22
C ARG A 53 5.78 5.06 17.77
N GLY A 54 6.88 5.69 17.39
CA GLY A 54 8.17 5.51 18.04
C GLY A 54 8.73 4.10 17.90
N ASN A 55 8.80 3.35 19.00
CA ASN A 55 9.44 2.03 19.05
C ASN A 55 8.45 0.87 18.84
N THR A 56 7.17 1.17 18.66
CA THR A 56 6.10 0.23 18.30
C THR A 56 5.67 0.40 16.84
N ALA A 57 6.44 1.14 16.04
CA ALA A 57 6.12 1.33 14.64
C ALA A 57 6.41 0.02 13.89
N GLU A 58 5.39 -0.53 13.25
CA GLU A 58 5.41 -1.80 12.53
C GLU A 58 5.50 -1.54 11.03
N PRO A 59 6.17 -2.41 10.27
CA PRO A 59 6.19 -2.32 8.82
C PRO A 59 4.76 -2.38 8.24
N ALA A 60 4.45 -1.45 7.36
CA ALA A 60 3.13 -1.31 6.77
C ALA A 60 3.21 -0.88 5.31
N ILE A 61 2.23 -1.32 4.52
CA ILE A 61 2.04 -0.86 3.15
C ILE A 61 0.94 0.19 3.19
N PHE A 62 1.27 1.38 2.71
CA PHE A 62 0.35 2.50 2.61
C PHE A 62 -0.20 2.56 1.20
N ILE A 63 -1.53 2.62 1.09
CA ILE A 63 -2.23 2.83 -0.17
C ILE A 63 -2.91 4.18 -0.02
N THR A 64 -2.54 5.16 -0.83
CA THR A 64 -3.13 6.50 -0.79
C THR A 64 -3.87 6.74 -2.09
N ILE A 65 -5.17 7.02 -2.02
CA ILE A 65 -5.94 7.40 -3.21
C ILE A 65 -5.90 8.93 -3.34
N GLU A 66 -5.28 9.40 -4.42
CA GLU A 66 -5.12 10.82 -4.73
C GLU A 66 -6.10 11.19 -5.85
N SER A 67 -7.12 11.98 -5.53
CA SER A 67 -8.14 12.44 -6.50
C SER A 67 -8.16 13.96 -6.56
N ALA A 68 -8.40 14.54 -7.74
CA ALA A 68 -8.58 15.99 -7.88
C ALA A 68 -9.84 16.51 -7.17
N GLU A 69 -10.82 15.64 -6.95
CA GLU A 69 -12.06 15.92 -6.23
C GLU A 69 -12.15 15.07 -4.96
N ASP A 70 -12.67 15.68 -3.89
CA ASP A 70 -13.05 14.94 -2.69
C ASP A 70 -14.20 14.00 -3.05
N PHE A 71 -14.09 12.73 -2.64
CA PHE A 71 -15.08 11.71 -2.98
C PHE A 71 -15.58 11.03 -1.71
N ASP A 72 -16.90 10.93 -1.61
CA ASP A 72 -17.57 10.17 -0.56
C ASP A 72 -17.89 8.79 -1.14
N VAL A 73 -17.15 7.79 -0.68
CA VAL A 73 -17.27 6.41 -1.13
C VAL A 73 -18.05 5.61 -0.10
N ASP A 74 -18.96 4.76 -0.58
CA ASP A 74 -19.61 3.76 0.27
C ASP A 74 -18.57 2.81 0.84
N ASP A 75 -18.58 2.59 2.16
CA ASP A 75 -17.65 1.70 2.86
C ASP A 75 -17.51 0.33 2.17
N GLY A 76 -18.58 -0.21 1.57
CA GLY A 76 -18.53 -1.50 0.89
C GLY A 76 -17.73 -1.49 -0.42
N ARG A 77 -17.68 -0.36 -1.13
CA ARG A 77 -16.84 -0.21 -2.32
C ARG A 77 -15.38 0.03 -1.96
N LEU A 78 -15.14 0.70 -0.82
CA LEU A 78 -13.80 0.87 -0.27
C LEU A 78 -13.22 -0.48 0.19
N ASP A 79 -14.01 -1.30 0.88
CA ASP A 79 -13.63 -2.63 1.35
C ASP A 79 -13.32 -3.57 0.17
N ASP A 80 -14.13 -3.56 -0.90
CA ASP A 80 -13.85 -4.32 -2.13
C ASP A 80 -12.52 -3.88 -2.80
N PHE A 81 -12.25 -2.57 -2.79
CA PHE A 81 -10.98 -2.06 -3.29
C PHE A 81 -9.80 -2.46 -2.39
N GLU A 82 -9.96 -2.40 -1.07
CA GLU A 82 -8.96 -2.83 -0.10
C GLU A 82 -8.65 -4.33 -0.26
N ASP A 83 -9.66 -5.20 -0.31
CA ASP A 83 -9.49 -6.64 -0.53
C ASP A 83 -8.77 -6.93 -1.86
N PHE A 84 -9.12 -6.20 -2.92
CA PHE A 84 -8.42 -6.30 -4.20
C PHE A 84 -6.92 -5.99 -4.07
N VAL A 85 -6.55 -4.90 -3.38
CA VAL A 85 -5.14 -4.54 -3.21
C VAL A 85 -4.43 -5.52 -2.26
N ILE A 86 -5.06 -5.93 -1.17
CA ILE A 86 -4.54 -6.95 -0.24
C ILE A 86 -4.26 -8.25 -0.99
N SER A 87 -5.15 -8.68 -1.88
CA SER A 87 -4.98 -9.87 -2.70
C SER A 87 -3.75 -9.76 -3.60
N ARG A 88 -3.56 -8.62 -4.26
CA ARG A 88 -2.38 -8.36 -5.11
C ARG A 88 -1.06 -8.35 -4.34
N ILE A 89 -1.05 -7.70 -3.17
CA ILE A 89 0.11 -7.69 -2.27
C ILE A 89 0.42 -9.11 -1.78
N SER A 90 -0.62 -9.88 -1.43
CA SER A 90 -0.47 -11.26 -0.97
C SER A 90 0.16 -12.13 -2.05
N ASP A 91 -0.29 -12.00 -3.31
CA ASP A 91 0.26 -12.72 -4.45
C ASP A 91 1.73 -12.36 -4.72
N ALA A 92 2.04 -11.06 -4.84
CA ALA A 92 3.42 -10.58 -4.99
C ALA A 92 4.32 -11.07 -3.85
N SER A 93 3.78 -11.11 -2.63
CA SER A 93 4.54 -11.55 -1.49
C SER A 93 4.95 -13.01 -1.52
N LEU A 94 4.31 -13.87 -2.31
CA LEU A 94 4.73 -15.25 -2.44
C LEU A 94 6.16 -15.36 -2.96
N GLU A 95 6.56 -14.43 -3.83
CA GLU A 95 7.88 -14.38 -4.47
C GLU A 95 8.95 -13.67 -3.61
N TRP A 96 8.55 -12.97 -2.55
CA TRP A 96 9.51 -12.30 -1.66
C TRP A 96 10.39 -13.30 -0.90
N THR A 97 11.65 -12.90 -0.71
CA THR A 97 12.63 -13.71 0.01
C THR A 97 12.21 -13.88 1.48
N MET A 98 12.64 -15.00 2.08
CA MET A 98 12.35 -15.27 3.49
C MET A 98 12.93 -14.17 4.41
N GLU A 99 14.14 -13.68 4.12
CA GLU A 99 14.75 -12.57 4.86
C GLU A 99 13.87 -11.31 4.84
N VAL A 100 13.32 -10.95 3.68
CA VAL A 100 12.40 -9.82 3.56
C VAL A 100 11.14 -10.09 4.38
N LYS A 101 10.51 -11.25 4.24
CA LYS A 101 9.30 -11.62 5.00
C LYS A 101 9.51 -11.53 6.51
N GLU A 102 10.66 -12.01 7.02
CA GLU A 102 11.00 -11.92 8.44
C GLU A 102 11.17 -10.46 8.91
N LEU A 103 11.76 -9.60 8.08
CA LEU A 103 11.90 -8.17 8.39
C LEU A 103 10.58 -7.41 8.33
N LEU A 104 9.66 -7.89 7.49
CA LEU A 104 8.31 -7.35 7.34
C LEU A 104 7.35 -7.80 8.44
N GLY A 105 7.72 -8.81 9.24
CA GLY A 105 6.79 -9.40 10.21
C GLY A 105 5.70 -10.25 9.54
N ASP A 106 5.09 -11.12 10.35
CA ASP A 106 4.09 -12.09 9.87
C ASP A 106 2.77 -11.41 9.45
N ASP A 107 2.41 -10.31 10.15
CA ASP A 107 1.12 -9.61 10.05
C ASP A 107 1.31 -8.22 9.41
N ARG A 108 1.74 -8.20 8.15
CA ARG A 108 1.97 -6.95 7.41
C ARG A 108 0.68 -6.13 7.34
N LEU A 109 0.70 -4.98 7.98
CA LEU A 109 -0.44 -4.07 8.02
C LEU A 109 -0.57 -3.38 6.66
N VAL A 110 -1.76 -3.46 6.06
CA VAL A 110 -2.14 -2.63 4.93
C VAL A 110 -2.95 -1.45 5.49
N VAL A 111 -2.51 -0.23 5.19
CA VAL A 111 -3.12 1.00 5.66
C VAL A 111 -3.62 1.75 4.44
N LEU A 112 -4.93 1.82 4.29
CA LEU A 112 -5.59 2.61 3.25
C LEU A 112 -5.83 4.04 3.75
N LEU A 113 -5.41 5.02 2.96
CA LEU A 113 -5.58 6.45 3.21
C LEU A 113 -6.32 7.06 2.01
N ILE A 114 -7.37 7.82 2.29
CA ILE A 114 -8.08 8.59 1.27
C ILE A 114 -7.70 10.05 1.47
N ASN A 115 -7.39 10.73 0.35
CA ASN A 115 -7.24 12.18 0.21
C ASN A 115 -7.30 12.99 1.52
N GLY A 116 -6.14 13.18 2.17
CA GLY A 116 -6.03 14.07 3.33
C GLY A 116 -6.29 13.45 4.71
N GLU A 117 -6.50 12.13 4.85
CA GLU A 117 -6.36 11.50 6.17
C GLU A 117 -4.90 11.61 6.66
N GLU A 118 -4.67 12.45 7.67
CA GLU A 118 -3.37 12.57 8.33
C GLU A 118 -3.07 11.30 9.13
N CYS A 119 -1.94 10.64 8.82
CA CYS A 119 -1.36 9.54 9.62
C CYS A 119 -0.90 9.97 11.03
#